data_AF-A0A9W5EZD4-F1
#
_entry.id   AF-A0A9W5EZD4-F1
#
_cell.length_a   1.000
_cell.length_b   1.000
_cell.length_c   1.000
_cell.angle_alpha   90.00
_cell.angle_beta   90.00
_cell.angle_gamma   90.00
#
_symmetry.space_group_name_H-M   'P 1'
#
loop_
_entity.id
_entity.type
_entity.pdbx_description
1 polymer ?
#
loop_
_entity_poly.entity_id
_entity_poly.type
_entity_poly.pdbx_seq_one_letter_code
_entity_poly.pdbx_strand_id
1 'polypeptide(L)'
;MSVNGVHEDLKTRFGREPGDWTTIAYYEALLNVFPANSTGEANASASPQLKGRTVILKGLLNSFEQGGVKGQKSTAATRLRWSSIVLYQDMMDGKVIHKFDIQNNTLIINGVNYTAEFNNLISA
;
A
#
# COMPACT_ATOMS: atom_id res chain seq x y z
N MET A 1 -9.76 1.47 -4.38
CA MET A 1 -8.89 2.65 -4.58
C MET A 1 -9.48 3.51 -5.69
N SER A 2 -9.25 4.82 -5.70
CA SER A 2 -9.74 5.71 -6.76
C SER A 2 -8.68 6.72 -7.18
N VAL A 3 -8.70 7.11 -8.44
CA VAL A 3 -7.82 8.14 -9.02
C VAL A 3 -8.65 9.19 -9.75
N ASN A 4 -8.18 10.43 -9.77
CA ASN A 4 -8.85 11.50 -10.50
C ASN A 4 -8.48 11.43 -12.00
N GLY A 5 -9.49 11.58 -12.86
CA GLY A 5 -9.30 11.56 -14.31
C GLY A 5 -9.16 10.15 -14.89
N VAL A 6 -8.75 10.11 -16.15
CA VAL A 6 -8.64 8.89 -16.97
C VAL A 6 -7.17 8.67 -17.28
N HIS A 7 -6.67 7.50 -16.88
CA HIS A 7 -5.26 7.14 -16.94
C HIS A 7 -5.11 5.93 -17.85
N GLU A 8 -4.58 6.12 -19.05
CA GLU A 8 -4.43 5.04 -20.04
C GLU A 8 -3.48 3.95 -19.55
N ASP A 9 -2.41 4.34 -18.86
CA ASP A 9 -1.47 3.44 -18.20
C ASP A 9 -2.19 2.50 -17.23
N LEU A 10 -3.13 2.99 -16.41
CA LEU A 10 -3.93 2.14 -15.53
C LEU A 10 -4.93 1.27 -16.30
N LYS A 11 -5.51 1.79 -17.39
CA LYS A 11 -6.44 1.03 -18.22
C LYS A 11 -5.76 -0.16 -18.90
N THR A 12 -4.52 -0.02 -19.35
CA THR A 12 -3.74 -1.12 -19.97
C THR A 12 -3.32 -2.23 -18.99
N ARG A 13 -3.51 -2.00 -17.69
CA ARG A 13 -3.20 -2.95 -16.61
C ARG A 13 -4.39 -3.80 -16.20
N PHE A 14 -5.60 -3.39 -16.58
CA PHE A 14 -6.84 -4.11 -16.31
C PHE A 14 -6.98 -5.35 -17.21
N GLY A 15 -7.52 -6.44 -16.66
CA GLY A 15 -7.90 -7.64 -17.43
C GLY A 15 -6.72 -8.50 -17.89
N ARG A 16 -5.56 -8.37 -17.24
CA ARG A 16 -4.38 -9.18 -17.53
C ARG A 16 -4.51 -10.58 -16.96
N GLU A 17 -3.72 -11.51 -17.50
CA GLU A 17 -3.70 -12.90 -17.05
C GLU A 17 -3.25 -13.02 -15.59
N PRO A 18 -3.77 -14.02 -14.84
CA PRO A 18 -3.26 -14.35 -13.51
C PRO A 18 -1.74 -14.54 -13.55
N GLY A 19 -1.00 -13.80 -12.72
CA GLY A 19 0.47 -13.79 -12.73
C GLY A 19 1.09 -12.51 -13.31
N ASP A 20 0.38 -11.78 -14.19
CA ASP A 20 0.78 -10.43 -14.65
C ASP A 20 0.21 -9.37 -13.71
N TRP A 21 0.77 -9.34 -12.50
CA TRP A 21 0.32 -8.46 -11.43
C TRP A 21 0.68 -7.01 -11.69
N THR A 22 -0.22 -6.11 -11.31
CA THR A 22 0.04 -4.67 -11.35
C THR A 22 0.53 -4.19 -9.99
N THR A 23 1.57 -3.35 -10.01
CA THR A 23 2.11 -2.71 -8.82
C THR A 23 1.58 -1.28 -8.71
N ILE A 24 1.09 -0.92 -7.54
CA ILE A 24 0.84 0.46 -7.13
C ILE A 24 1.76 0.78 -5.95
N ALA A 25 2.41 1.93 -6.04
CA ALA A 25 3.10 2.53 -4.91
C ALA A 25 2.51 3.92 -4.65
N TYR A 26 2.28 4.25 -3.39
CA TYR A 26 1.85 5.58 -2.99
C TYR A 26 2.54 6.02 -1.70
N TYR A 27 2.64 7.34 -1.55
CA TYR A 27 3.23 8.00 -0.39
C TYR A 27 2.16 8.77 0.37
N GLU A 28 2.20 8.67 1.70
CA GLU A 28 1.36 9.44 2.60
C GLU A 28 2.26 10.28 3.52
N ALA A 29 1.99 11.58 3.60
CA ALA A 29 2.53 12.43 4.64
C ALA A 29 1.55 12.44 5.82
N LEU A 30 1.90 11.72 6.89
CA LEU A 30 1.07 11.59 8.08
C LEU A 30 1.50 12.60 9.13
N LEU A 31 0.56 13.37 9.66
CA LEU A 31 0.82 14.28 10.77
C LEU A 31 0.59 13.54 12.10
N ASN A 32 1.68 13.30 12.83
CA ASN A 32 1.65 12.80 14.19
C ASN A 32 1.44 13.96 15.17
N VAL A 33 0.18 14.18 15.56
CA VAL A 33 -0.23 15.32 16.40
C VAL A 33 0.24 15.17 17.85
N PHE A 34 0.35 13.93 18.35
CA PHE A 34 0.78 13.65 19.72
C PHE A 34 1.91 12.62 19.73
N PRO A 35 3.16 13.05 19.46
CA PRO A 35 4.30 12.15 19.48
C PRO A 35 4.44 11.43 20.82
N ALA A 36 4.70 10.13 20.78
CA ALA A 36 5.02 9.39 21.99
C ALA A 36 6.41 9.78 22.51
N ASN A 37 6.57 9.83 23.84
CA ASN A 37 7.87 9.95 24.50
C ASN A 37 8.63 8.62 24.50
N SER A 38 9.82 8.57 25.13
CA SER A 38 10.64 7.36 25.21
C SER A 38 10.00 6.21 26.01
N THR A 39 8.96 6.46 26.80
CA THR A 39 8.20 5.44 27.54
C THR A 39 6.94 4.99 26.80
N GLY A 40 6.65 5.54 25.62
CA GLY A 40 5.51 5.17 24.78
C GLY A 40 4.22 5.96 25.08
N GLU A 41 4.25 6.90 26.02
CA GLU A 41 3.10 7.73 26.39
C GLU A 41 2.98 8.93 25.43
N ALA A 42 1.75 9.31 25.06
CA ALA A 42 1.51 10.47 24.22
C ALA A 42 1.97 11.76 24.91
N ASN A 43 2.89 12.50 24.29
CA ASN A 43 3.36 13.78 24.79
C ASN A 43 2.55 14.92 24.18
N ALA A 44 1.50 15.35 24.87
CA ALA A 44 0.62 16.44 24.43
C ALA A 44 1.32 17.80 24.30
N SER A 45 2.49 17.97 24.92
CA SER A 45 3.29 19.20 24.85
C SER A 45 4.33 19.19 23.73
N ALA A 46 4.49 18.07 23.02
CA ALA A 46 5.43 17.98 21.91
C ALA A 46 4.84 18.60 20.63
N SER A 47 5.70 19.27 19.86
CA SER A 47 5.32 19.77 18.53
C SER A 47 4.92 18.60 17.61
N PRO A 48 3.87 18.76 16.78
CA PRO A 48 3.48 17.76 15.80
C PRO A 48 4.66 17.36 14.89
N GLN A 49 4.74 16.08 14.56
CA GLN A 49 5.79 15.53 13.71
C GLN A 49 5.22 15.00 12.40
N LEU A 50 5.82 15.37 11.26
CA LEU A 50 5.49 14.73 9.99
C LEU A 50 6.20 13.39 9.88
N LYS A 51 5.45 12.36 9.51
CA LYS A 51 5.96 11.02 9.22
C LYS A 51 5.70 10.66 7.77
N GLY A 52 6.71 10.10 7.12
CA GLY A 52 6.58 9.59 5.77
C GLY A 52 6.17 8.12 5.81
N ARG A 53 5.09 7.78 5.11
CA ARG A 53 4.66 6.40 4.91
C ARG A 53 4.64 6.09 3.42
N THR A 54 5.23 4.96 3.05
CA THR A 54 5.18 4.44 1.68
C THR A 54 4.50 3.10 1.70
N VAL A 55 3.49 2.92 0.84
CA VAL A 55 2.77 1.66 0.71
C VAL A 55 2.93 1.16 -0.72
N ILE A 56 3.28 -0.12 -0.84
CA ILE A 56 3.37 -0.85 -2.10
C ILE A 56 2.35 -1.99 -2.06
N LEU A 57 1.52 -2.06 -3.09
CA LEU A 57 0.54 -3.11 -3.31
C LEU A 57 0.81 -3.74 -4.68
N LYS A 58 0.85 -5.07 -4.74
CA LYS A 58 0.90 -5.83 -5.98
C LYS A 58 -0.28 -6.79 -6.01
N GLY A 59 -1.06 -6.75 -7.07
CA GLY A 59 -2.25 -7.59 -7.22
C GLY A 59 -2.86 -7.48 -8.62
N LEU A 60 -4.03 -8.09 -8.80
CA LEU A 60 -4.73 -8.08 -10.07
C LEU A 60 -5.76 -6.95 -10.11
N LEU A 61 -5.70 -6.13 -11.15
CA LEU A 61 -6.70 -5.09 -11.40
C LEU A 61 -7.90 -5.71 -12.13
N ASN A 62 -8.99 -5.93 -11.39
CA ASN A 62 -10.19 -6.64 -11.84
C ASN A 62 -11.34 -5.73 -12.28
N SER A 63 -11.27 -4.43 -12.02
CA SER A 63 -12.25 -3.49 -12.55
C SER A 63 -11.62 -2.11 -12.68
N PHE A 64 -11.94 -1.48 -13.81
CA PHE A 64 -11.63 -0.10 -14.11
C PHE A 64 -12.94 0.60 -14.49
N GLU A 65 -13.54 1.30 -13.52
CA GLU A 65 -14.75 2.09 -13.73
C GLU A 65 -14.33 3.55 -13.93
N GLN A 66 -14.29 3.97 -15.20
CA GLN A 66 -13.89 5.33 -15.56
C GLN A 66 -14.87 6.37 -15.00
N GLY A 67 -14.34 7.41 -14.36
CA GLY A 67 -15.14 8.56 -13.93
C GLY A 67 -15.76 9.29 -15.13
N GLY A 68 -16.99 9.76 -14.98
CA GLY A 68 -17.65 10.57 -16.02
C GLY A 68 -16.93 11.91 -16.24
N VAL A 69 -17.13 12.49 -17.42
CA VAL A 69 -16.64 13.83 -17.77
C VAL A 69 -17.81 14.66 -18.28
N LYS A 70 -17.94 15.90 -17.80
CA LYS A 70 -18.92 16.89 -18.29
C LYS A 70 -18.19 18.15 -18.70
N GLY A 71 -18.13 18.41 -20.01
CA GLY A 71 -17.27 19.46 -20.57
C GLY A 71 -15.80 19.15 -20.29
N GLN A 72 -15.09 20.09 -19.65
CA GLN A 72 -13.67 19.90 -19.26
C GLN A 72 -13.49 19.42 -17.80
N LYS A 73 -14.58 19.15 -17.06
CA LYS A 73 -14.51 18.77 -15.65
C LYS A 73 -14.83 17.28 -15.45
N SER A 74 -14.02 16.61 -14.62
CA SER A 74 -14.32 15.28 -14.09
C SER A 74 -15.57 15.36 -13.21
N THR A 75 -16.56 14.49 -13.42
CA THR A 75 -17.77 14.42 -12.59
C THR A 75 -17.70 13.33 -11.53
N ALA A 76 -16.79 12.38 -11.69
CA ALA A 76 -16.47 11.36 -10.69
C ALA A 76 -14.99 10.98 -10.77
N ALA A 77 -14.48 10.35 -9.71
CA ALA A 77 -13.18 9.69 -9.74
C ALA A 77 -13.29 8.33 -10.43
N THR A 78 -12.22 7.93 -11.11
CA THR A 78 -12.08 6.58 -11.66
C THR A 78 -11.88 5.60 -10.51
N ARG A 79 -12.68 4.54 -10.48
CA ARG A 79 -12.62 3.51 -9.43
C ARG A 79 -11.86 2.29 -9.92
N LEU A 80 -10.96 1.81 -9.08
CA LEU A 80 -10.16 0.62 -9.31
C LEU A 80 -10.55 -0.44 -8.28
N ARG A 81 -10.96 -1.63 -8.74
CA ARG A 81 -11.13 -2.80 -7.87
C ARG A 81 -10.01 -3.78 -8.12
N TRP A 82 -9.37 -4.15 -7.02
CA TRP A 82 -8.25 -5.07 -6.99
C TRP A 82 -8.74 -6.40 -6.43
N SER A 83 -8.29 -7.49 -7.02
CA SER A 83 -8.39 -8.81 -6.41
C SER A 83 -7.00 -9.38 -6.18
N SER A 84 -6.93 -10.39 -5.31
CA SER A 84 -5.72 -11.19 -5.09
C SER A 84 -4.47 -10.34 -4.90
N ILE A 85 -4.39 -9.67 -3.74
CA ILE A 85 -3.16 -8.99 -3.34
C ILE A 85 -2.11 -10.06 -3.05
N VAL A 86 -1.02 -10.05 -3.82
CA VAL A 86 0.11 -11.00 -3.69
C VAL A 86 1.30 -10.38 -2.96
N LEU A 87 1.38 -9.05 -2.95
CA LEU A 87 2.32 -8.28 -2.14
C LEU A 87 1.58 -7.11 -1.50
N TYR A 88 1.77 -6.96 -0.20
CA TYR A 88 1.55 -5.72 0.52
C TYR A 88 2.83 -5.40 1.29
N GLN A 89 3.33 -4.18 1.16
CA GLN A 89 4.46 -3.70 1.93
C GLN A 89 4.17 -2.28 2.40
N ASP A 90 4.24 -2.09 3.71
CA ASP A 90 4.03 -0.83 4.39
C ASP A 90 5.32 -0.42 5.10
N MET A 91 5.80 0.76 4.74
CA MET A 91 7.03 1.32 5.26
C MET A 91 6.75 2.65 5.94
N MET A 92 7.29 2.82 7.15
CA MET A 92 7.27 4.08 7.88
C MET A 92 8.69 4.45 8.26
N ASP A 93 9.10 5.68 7.96
CA ASP A 93 10.45 6.19 8.26
C ASP A 93 11.58 5.25 7.76
N GLY A 94 11.39 4.69 6.55
CA GLY A 94 12.35 3.78 5.90
C GLY A 94 12.34 2.33 6.43
N LYS A 95 11.54 2.01 7.46
CA LYS A 95 11.43 0.67 8.03
C LYS A 95 10.16 -0.03 7.56
N VAL A 96 10.26 -1.30 7.20
CA VAL A 96 9.10 -2.15 6.89
C VAL A 96 8.36 -2.45 8.19
N ILE A 97 7.16 -1.91 8.35
CA ILE A 97 6.31 -2.13 9.53
C ILE A 97 5.39 -3.31 9.30
N HIS A 98 4.78 -3.40 8.11
CA HIS A 98 3.97 -4.55 7.72
C HIS A 98 4.38 -5.03 6.35
N LYS A 99 4.42 -6.36 6.18
CA LYS A 99 4.63 -6.98 4.87
C LYS A 99 3.85 -8.28 4.79
N PHE A 100 3.18 -8.48 3.68
CA PHE A 100 2.67 -9.76 3.23
C PHE A 100 3.21 -10.01 1.83
N ASP A 101 3.92 -11.11 1.64
CA ASP A 101 4.50 -11.49 0.34
C ASP A 101 4.32 -12.99 0.16
N ILE A 102 3.40 -13.36 -0.73
CA ILE A 102 3.05 -14.76 -0.95
C ILE A 102 4.16 -15.51 -1.69
N GLN A 103 4.91 -14.83 -2.56
CA GLN A 103 5.92 -15.47 -3.40
C GLN A 103 7.16 -15.85 -2.58
N ASN A 104 7.49 -15.02 -1.59
CA ASN A 104 8.64 -15.22 -0.71
C ASN A 104 8.26 -15.75 0.68
N ASN A 105 7.00 -16.18 0.86
CA ASN A 105 6.43 -16.61 2.14
C ASN A 105 6.87 -15.70 3.30
N THR A 106 6.60 -14.40 3.18
CA THR A 106 7.02 -13.41 4.18
C THR A 106 5.81 -12.74 4.81
N LEU A 107 5.70 -12.85 6.13
CA LEU A 107 4.74 -12.12 6.95
C LEU A 107 5.47 -11.29 8.01
N ILE A 108 5.42 -9.96 7.86
CA ILE A 108 5.93 -9.00 8.84
C ILE A 108 4.74 -8.25 9.44
N ILE A 109 4.65 -8.23 10.77
CA ILE A 109 3.67 -7.45 11.50
C ILE A 109 4.40 -6.66 12.58
N ASN A 110 4.23 -5.34 12.58
CA ASN A 110 4.92 -4.41 13.49
C ASN A 110 6.45 -4.60 13.48
N GLY A 111 7.03 -4.85 12.31
CA GLY A 111 8.47 -5.07 12.13
C GLY A 111 8.97 -6.48 12.51
N VAL A 112 8.13 -7.36 13.04
CA VAL A 112 8.50 -8.74 13.39
C VAL A 112 8.16 -9.69 12.25
N ASN A 113 9.13 -10.50 11.80
CA ASN A 113 8.95 -11.50 10.75
C ASN A 113 8.51 -12.86 11.34
N TYR A 114 7.24 -13.20 11.15
CA TYR A 114 6.62 -14.42 11.70
C TYR A 114 6.90 -15.68 10.89
N THR A 115 7.43 -15.54 9.69
CA THR A 115 7.73 -16.64 8.77
C THR A 115 9.22 -17.00 8.73
N ALA A 116 10.07 -16.21 9.41
CA ALA A 116 11.53 -16.37 9.36
C ALA A 116 11.98 -17.77 9.80
N GLU A 117 11.48 -18.24 10.95
CA GLU A 117 11.84 -19.56 11.49
C GLU A 117 11.40 -20.69 10.56
N PHE A 118 10.14 -20.67 10.10
CA PHE A 118 9.63 -21.66 9.17
C PHE A 118 10.45 -21.69 7.87
N ASN A 119 10.77 -20.53 7.29
CA ASN A 119 11.57 -20.44 6.08
C ASN A 119 12.98 -21.00 6.28
N ASN A 120 13.59 -20.77 7.45
CA ASN A 120 14.89 -21.36 7.77
C ASN A 120 14.80 -22.90 7.83
N LEU A 121 13.74 -23.44 8.44
CA LEU A 121 13.54 -24.89 8.57
C LEU A 121 13.38 -25.59 7.22
N ILE A 122 12.64 -25.01 6.27
CA ILE A 122 12.41 -25.63 4.95
C ILE A 122 13.53 -25.37 3.94
N SER A 123 14.45 -24.46 4.26
CA SER A 123 15.61 -24.14 3.41
C SER A 123 16.83 -25.04 3.66
N ALA A 124 16.79 -25.86 4.72
CA ALA A 124 17.83 -26.81 5.11
C ALA A 124 17.67 -28.14 4.37
#